data_AF-A0A1A7KFB8-F1
#
_entry.id   AF-A0A1A7KFB8-F1
#
_cell.length_a   1.000
_cell.length_b   1.000
_cell.length_c   1.000
_cell.angle_alpha   90.00
_cell.angle_beta   90.00
_cell.angle_gamma   90.00
#
_symmetry.space_group_name_H-M   'P 1'
#
loop_
_entity.id
_entity.type
_entity.pdbx_description
1 polymer ?
#
loop_
_entity_poly.entity_id
_entity_poly.type
_entity_poly.pdbx_seq_one_letter_code
_entity_poly.pdbx_strand_id
1 'polypeptide(L)'
;MKMYILIKHDVPDKLVFVITAHASLACYLRFETNENMKTWINGIFKKVVCIVYEAEFERFKNDENLVVLTESALGDREVCLAFCPRKEFSTKFKFLKMWTPQNNS
;
A
#
# COMPACT_ATOMS: atom_id res chain seq x y z
N MET A 1 -15.29 0.38 -3.22
CA MET A 1 -14.03 1.11 -3.48
C MET A 1 -13.04 0.83 -2.36
N LYS A 2 -11.75 0.67 -2.67
CA LYS A 2 -10.73 0.36 -1.66
C LYS A 2 -9.35 0.87 -2.08
N MET A 3 -8.52 1.20 -1.10
CA MET A 3 -7.09 1.44 -1.24
C MET A 3 -6.33 0.13 -0.99
N TYR A 4 -5.43 -0.25 -1.89
CA TYR A 4 -4.48 -1.33 -1.63
C TYR A 4 -3.18 -0.74 -1.12
N ILE A 5 -2.61 -1.39 -0.11
CA ILE A 5 -1.29 -1.08 0.43
C ILE A 5 -0.51 -2.40 0.42
N LEU A 6 0.58 -2.46 -0.35
CA LEU A 6 1.42 -3.65 -0.47
C LEU A 6 2.69 -3.42 0.32
N ILE A 7 2.93 -4.27 1.32
CA ILE A 7 4.12 -4.19 2.17
C ILE A 7 5.07 -5.33 1.85
N LYS A 8 6.38 -5.04 1.79
CA LYS A 8 7.41 -6.07 1.58
C LYS A 8 7.40 -7.05 2.76
N HIS A 9 7.58 -8.34 2.47
CA HIS A 9 7.48 -9.39 3.48
C HIS A 9 8.51 -9.29 4.62
N ASP A 10 9.63 -8.60 4.36
CA ASP A 10 10.78 -8.49 5.24
C ASP A 10 10.70 -7.24 6.14
N VAL A 11 9.60 -6.50 6.08
CA VAL A 11 9.34 -5.40 7.01
C VAL A 11 9.01 -6.00 8.39
N PRO A 12 9.69 -5.58 9.47
CA PRO A 12 9.38 -6.02 10.84
C PRO A 12 7.92 -5.72 11.21
N ASP A 13 7.24 -6.65 11.88
CA ASP A 13 5.81 -6.54 12.18
C ASP A 13 5.49 -5.26 12.97
N LYS A 14 6.39 -4.86 13.87
CA LYS A 14 6.28 -3.63 14.68
C LYS A 14 6.21 -2.34 13.85
N LEU A 15 6.75 -2.34 12.62
CA LEU A 15 6.75 -1.18 11.74
C LEU A 15 5.57 -1.17 10.75
N VAL A 16 4.93 -2.32 10.52
CA VAL A 16 3.87 -2.46 9.50
C VAL A 16 2.73 -1.46 9.71
N PHE A 17 2.29 -1.28 10.96
CA PHE A 17 1.18 -0.36 11.26
C PHE A 17 1.55 1.11 11.00
N VAL A 18 2.77 1.52 11.35
CA VAL A 18 3.25 2.90 11.15
C VAL A 18 3.44 3.16 9.65
N ILE A 19 4.09 2.23 8.94
CA ILE A 19 4.32 2.33 7.50
C ILE A 19 3.00 2.39 6.75
N THR A 20 2.02 1.54 7.09
CA THR A 20 0.71 1.54 6.40
C THR A 20 -0.11 2.80 6.69
N ALA A 21 0.01 3.38 7.89
CA ALA A 21 -0.59 4.68 8.20
C ALA A 21 0.02 5.80 7.35
N HIS A 22 1.35 5.92 7.33
CA HIS A 22 2.08 6.87 6.49
C HIS A 22 1.75 6.68 5.00
N ALA A 23 1.68 5.43 4.54
CA ALA A 23 1.38 5.11 3.16
C ALA A 23 0.01 5.63 2.72
N SER A 24 -1.00 5.48 3.58
CA SER A 24 -2.34 6.00 3.29
C SER A 24 -2.39 7.52 3.22
N LEU A 25 -1.65 8.23 4.10
CA LEU A 25 -1.59 9.68 4.11
C LEU A 25 -0.80 10.23 2.92
N ALA A 26 0.37 9.65 2.63
CA ALA A 26 1.18 10.03 1.47
C ALA A 26 0.41 9.82 0.15
N CYS A 27 -0.34 8.72 0.05
CA CYS A 27 -1.22 8.46 -1.09
C CYS A 27 -2.35 9.50 -1.19
N TYR A 28 -3.00 9.84 -0.07
CA TYR A 28 -4.01 10.89 -0.02
C TYR A 28 -3.46 12.23 -0.52
N LEU A 29 -2.33 12.69 0.04
CA LEU A 29 -1.70 13.96 -0.36
C LEU A 29 -1.32 13.97 -1.85
N ARG A 30 -0.80 12.86 -2.39
CA ARG A 30 -0.42 12.76 -3.81
C ARG A 30 -1.60 12.87 -4.76
N PHE A 31 -2.77 12.39 -4.34
CA PHE A 31 -3.97 12.25 -5.18
C PHE A 31 -5.18 13.01 -4.61
N GLU A 32 -4.97 14.06 -3.82
CA GLU A 32 -6.04 14.78 -3.12
C GLU A 32 -7.12 15.31 -4.08
N THR A 33 -6.70 15.75 -5.27
CA THR A 33 -7.61 16.29 -6.31
C THR A 33 -8.28 15.20 -7.15
N ASN A 34 -7.89 13.93 -7.00
CA ASN A 34 -8.44 12.82 -7.78
C ASN A 34 -9.87 12.47 -7.32
N GLU A 35 -10.80 12.35 -8.27
CA GLU A 35 -12.22 12.04 -7.98
C GLU A 35 -12.41 10.71 -7.25
N ASN A 36 -11.58 9.72 -7.56
CA ASN A 36 -11.61 8.47 -6.85
C ASN A 36 -11.16 8.65 -5.38
N MET A 37 -10.08 9.41 -5.16
CA MET A 37 -9.62 9.70 -3.79
C MET A 37 -10.70 10.42 -2.97
N LYS A 38 -11.32 11.46 -3.55
CA LYS A 38 -12.44 12.21 -2.94
C LYS A 38 -13.63 11.31 -2.62
N THR A 39 -14.00 10.42 -3.52
CA THR A 39 -15.09 9.45 -3.31
C THR A 39 -14.76 8.47 -2.20
N TRP A 40 -13.51 8.02 -2.13
CA TRP A 40 -13.05 7.05 -1.13
C TRP A 40 -12.98 7.64 0.28
N ILE A 41 -12.43 8.85 0.44
CA ILE A 41 -12.28 9.53 1.74
C ILE A 41 -13.64 9.92 2.34
N ASN A 42 -14.60 10.33 1.50
CA ASN A 42 -15.97 10.67 1.92
C ASN A 42 -16.91 9.44 1.95
N GLY A 43 -16.39 8.24 1.69
CA GLY A 43 -17.16 7.01 1.59
C GLY A 43 -16.73 5.95 2.60
N ILE A 44 -16.61 4.70 2.14
CA ILE A 44 -16.30 3.54 3.00
C ILE A 44 -14.87 3.65 3.60
N PHE A 45 -13.98 4.45 2.99
CA PHE A 45 -12.59 4.64 3.44
C PHE A 45 -11.80 3.33 3.67
N LYS A 46 -12.20 2.26 2.95
CA LYS A 46 -11.65 0.90 3.12
C LYS A 46 -10.22 0.80 2.62
N LYS A 47 -9.35 0.22 3.46
CA LYS A 47 -7.96 -0.14 3.12
C LYS A 47 -7.82 -1.65 3.11
N VAL A 48 -6.93 -2.17 2.27
CA VAL A 48 -6.54 -3.58 2.24
C VAL A 48 -5.03 -3.62 2.24
N VAL A 49 -4.46 -4.19 3.30
CA VAL A 49 -3.01 -4.37 3.43
C VAL A 49 -2.68 -5.79 2.97
N CYS A 50 -1.75 -5.91 2.04
CA CYS A 50 -1.26 -7.17 1.50
C CYS A 50 0.23 -7.29 1.67
N ILE A 51 0.72 -8.52 1.81
CA ILE A 51 2.14 -8.83 1.86
C ILE A 51 2.62 -9.25 0.47
N VAL A 52 3.80 -8.78 0.06
CA VAL A 52 4.41 -9.10 -1.24
C VAL A 52 5.89 -9.41 -1.11
N TYR A 53 6.40 -10.26 -2.00
CA TYR A 53 7.83 -10.52 -2.15
C TYR A 53 8.50 -9.58 -3.14
N GLU A 54 9.83 -9.53 -3.14
CA GLU A 54 10.63 -8.59 -3.96
C GLU A 54 10.19 -8.55 -5.42
N ALA A 55 10.10 -9.71 -6.06
CA ALA A 55 9.71 -9.80 -7.47
C ALA A 55 8.29 -9.28 -7.74
N GLU A 56 7.38 -9.47 -6.77
CA GLU A 56 6.02 -8.93 -6.88
C GLU A 56 6.01 -7.42 -6.65
N PHE A 57 6.76 -6.94 -5.66
CA PHE A 57 6.89 -5.52 -5.35
C PHE A 57 7.36 -4.74 -6.59
N GLU A 58 8.44 -5.17 -7.22
CA GLU A 58 8.96 -4.55 -8.45
C GLU A 58 7.95 -4.62 -9.61
N ARG A 59 7.24 -5.73 -9.77
CA ARG A 59 6.18 -5.84 -10.78
C ARG A 59 5.03 -4.86 -10.52
N PHE A 60 4.63 -4.67 -9.27
CA PHE A 60 3.53 -3.77 -8.88
C PHE A 60 3.95 -2.30 -8.88
N LYS A 61 5.24 -2.00 -8.71
CA LYS A 61 5.81 -0.65 -8.80
C LYS A 61 5.64 -0.01 -10.18
N ASN A 62 5.45 -0.83 -11.22
CA ASN A 62 5.17 -0.39 -12.59
C ASN A 62 3.67 -0.16 -12.89
N ASP A 63 2.77 -0.31 -11.91
CA ASP A 63 1.35 0.04 -12.10
C ASP A 63 1.16 1.56 -12.01
N GLU A 64 -0.03 2.01 -12.39
CA GLU A 64 -0.36 3.43 -12.38
C GLU A 64 -0.92 3.88 -11.02
N ASN A 65 -0.81 5.19 -10.77
CA ASN A 65 -1.47 5.87 -9.67
C ASN A 65 -1.12 5.25 -8.30
N LEU A 66 0.18 5.09 -8.03
CA LEU A 66 0.71 4.62 -6.75
C LEU A 66 1.71 5.60 -6.15
N VAL A 67 1.99 5.42 -4.87
CA VAL A 67 3.10 6.04 -4.14
C VAL A 67 4.00 4.94 -3.61
N VAL A 68 5.31 5.10 -3.81
CA VAL A 68 6.35 4.27 -3.18
C VAL A 68 6.75 4.95 -1.87
N LEU A 69 6.79 4.19 -0.78
CA LEU A 69 7.28 4.67 0.51
C LEU A 69 8.60 4.01 0.87
N THR A 70 9.49 4.84 1.40
CA THR A 70 10.75 4.44 2.02
C THR A 70 10.65 4.56 3.54
N GLU A 71 11.49 3.81 4.26
CA GLU A 71 11.57 3.88 5.73
C GLU A 71 13.01 4.14 6.19
N SER A 72 13.22 5.30 6.81
CA SER A 72 14.52 5.74 7.33
C SER A 72 15.10 4.79 8.39
N ALA A 73 14.26 4.21 9.25
CA ALA A 73 14.68 3.24 10.25
C ALA A 73 15.23 1.93 9.62
N LEU A 74 14.99 1.72 8.33
CA LEU A 74 15.48 0.58 7.54
C LEU A 74 16.45 1.04 6.44
N GLY A 75 17.15 2.16 6.64
CA GLY A 75 18.18 2.67 5.72
C GLY A 75 17.60 3.26 4.43
N ASP A 76 16.48 3.97 4.54
CA ASP A 76 15.76 4.60 3.42
C ASP A 76 15.33 3.61 2.31
N ARG A 77 15.25 2.32 2.65
CA ARG A 77 14.81 1.30 1.70
C ARG A 77 13.34 1.46 1.38
N GLU A 78 12.94 1.13 0.16
CA GLU A 78 11.54 1.01 -0.23
C GLU A 78 10.89 -0.14 0.53
N VAL A 79 9.77 0.14 1.20
CA VAL A 79 9.08 -0.81 2.09
C VAL A 79 7.65 -1.09 1.68
N CYS A 80 7.02 -0.17 0.95
CA CYS A 80 5.59 -0.20 0.76
C CYS A 80 5.16 0.52 -0.54
N LEU A 81 4.11 0.01 -1.18
CA LEU A 81 3.39 0.67 -2.28
C LEU A 81 1.95 0.98 -1.83
N ALA A 82 1.49 2.22 -1.98
CA ALA A 82 0.10 2.59 -1.76
C ALA A 82 -0.56 3.01 -3.07
N PHE A 83 -1.68 2.36 -3.41
CA PHE A 83 -2.39 2.60 -4.66
C PHE A 83 -3.55 3.54 -4.43
N CYS A 84 -3.70 4.54 -5.30
CA CYS A 84 -4.87 5.41 -5.33
C CYS A 84 -6.13 4.52 -5.33
N PRO A 85 -7.11 4.79 -4.45
CA PRO A 85 -8.28 3.96 -4.34
C PRO A 85 -9.01 3.91 -5.69
N ARG A 86 -9.49 2.74 -6.10
CA ARG A 86 -10.27 2.58 -7.33
C ARG A 86 -11.41 1.58 -7.12
N LYS A 87 -12.44 1.66 -7.97
CA LYS A 87 -13.57 0.72 -7.93
C LYS A 87 -13.13 -0.65 -8.44
N GLU A 88 -12.37 -0.65 -9.54
CA GLU A 88 -11.87 -1.84 -10.20
C GLU A 88 -10.34 -1.84 -10.19
N PHE A 89 -9.78 -2.98 -9.78
CA PHE A 89 -8.35 -3.26 -9.87
C PHE A 89 -8.17 -4.40 -10.86
N SER A 90 -7.02 -4.44 -11.53
CA SER A 90 -6.65 -5.56 -12.39
C SER A 90 -6.68 -6.89 -11.64
N THR A 91 -6.94 -7.99 -12.36
CA THR A 91 -7.16 -9.32 -11.78
C THR A 91 -6.01 -9.78 -10.88
N LYS A 92 -4.77 -9.32 -11.14
CA LYS A 92 -3.60 -9.61 -10.30
C LYS A 92 -3.78 -9.22 -8.83
N PHE A 93 -4.56 -8.18 -8.51
CA PHE A 93 -4.82 -7.76 -7.12
C PHE A 93 -5.71 -8.75 -6.34
N LYS A 94 -6.45 -9.63 -7.03
CA LYS A 94 -7.29 -10.65 -6.38
C LYS A 94 -6.48 -11.79 -5.77
N PHE A 95 -5.27 -12.03 -6.28
CA PHE A 95 -4.38 -13.09 -5.82
C PHE A 95 -3.40 -12.64 -4.73
N LEU A 96 -3.43 -11.35 -4.36
CA LEU A 96 -2.62 -10.83 -3.28
C LEU A 96 -3.03 -11.43 -1.94
N LYS A 97 -2.05 -11.93 -1.19
CA LYS A 97 -2.26 -12.41 0.18
C LYS A 97 -2.43 -11.21 1.12
N MET A 98 -3.51 -11.18 1.89
CA MET A 98 -3.67 -10.17 2.94
C MET A 98 -2.56 -10.34 3.99
N TRP A 99 -2.04 -9.22 4.48
CA TRP A 99 -1.03 -9.26 5.52
C TRP A 99 -1.64 -9.78 6.82
N THR A 100 -0.87 -10.60 7.52
CA THR A 100 -1.10 -11.04 8.89
C THR A 100 0.22 -10.87 9.64
N PRO A 101 0.24 -10.84 10.99
CA PRO A 101 1.49 -10.90 11.73
C PRO A 101 2.35 -12.07 11.22
N GLN A 102 3.62 -11.80 10.91
CA GLN A 102 4.59 -12.80 10.45
C GLN A 102 5.39 -13.39 11.63
N ASN A 103 5.24 -12.81 12.84
CA ASN A 103 6.07 -13.06 14.03
C ASN A 103 7.55 -12.69 13.80
N ASN A 104 7.79 -11.68 12.97
CA ASN A 104 9.12 -11.14 12.70
C ASN A 104 9.40 -9.96 13.64
N SER A 105 10.42 -10.10 14.50
CA SER A 105 10.78 -9.15 15.57
C SER A 105 11.65 -7.98 15.09
#